data_AF-A0A536ZKC7-F1
#
_entry.id   AF-A0A536ZKC7-F1
#
_cell.length_a   1.000
_cell.length_b   1.000
_cell.length_c   1.000
_cell.angle_alpha   90.00
_cell.angle_beta   90.00
_cell.angle_gamma   90.00
#
_symmetry.space_group_name_H-M   'P 1'
#
loop_
_entity.id
_entity.type
_entity.pdbx_description
1 polymer ?
#
loop_
_entity_poly.entity_id
_entity_poly.type
_entity_poly.pdbx_seq_one_letter_code
_entity_poly.pdbx_strand_id
1 'polypeptide(L)'
;MNCKQTQTLVAAYVDSEIDALRRYSIKKHLLDCADCAARHESILALRARIRAEVPYFAASPALRARVRTAVGTLRVSVRPRSRPTGDRWRWLSGGVLAGCTASVFAWMLGTTVLAWHANEDFAVAAVAAHVRATLGDHLIEIASSDQHTVKPWLSARLDYSPRRIWRTKGSR
;
A
#
# COMPACT_ATOMS: atom_id res chain seq x y z
N MET A 1 4.45 -2.01 21.68
CA MET A 1 5.58 -1.11 22.03
C MET A 1 6.28 -1.70 23.24
N ASN A 2 7.61 -1.77 23.25
CA ASN A 2 8.36 -2.25 24.42
C ASN A 2 8.90 -1.07 25.26
N CYS A 3 9.35 -1.35 26.49
CA CYS A 3 9.83 -0.32 27.42
C CYS A 3 11.02 0.47 26.86
N LYS A 4 11.98 -0.19 26.20
CA LYS A 4 13.16 0.46 25.61
C LYS A 4 12.77 1.51 24.56
N GLN A 5 11.86 1.15 23.65
CA GLN A 5 11.33 2.07 22.64
C GLN A 5 10.57 3.23 23.26
N THR A 6 9.72 2.96 24.26
CA THR A 6 8.97 4.01 24.95
C THR A 6 9.91 4.98 25.68
N GLN A 7 10.94 4.47 26.37
CA GLN A 7 11.91 5.30 27.09
C GLN A 7 12.70 6.24 26.18
N THR A 8 13.03 5.81 24.95
CA THR A 8 13.68 6.69 23.97
C THR A 8 12.73 7.77 23.44
N LEU A 9 11.44 7.47 23.32
CA LEU A 9 10.46 8.33 22.65
C LEU A 9 9.57 9.16 23.57
N VAL A 10 9.60 8.91 24.89
CA VAL A 10 8.69 9.56 25.84
C VAL A 10 8.87 11.08 25.92
N ALA A 11 10.08 11.59 25.72
CA ALA A 11 10.33 13.04 25.67
C ALA A 11 9.66 13.67 24.43
N ALA A 12 9.90 13.12 23.24
CA ALA A 12 9.25 13.57 22.01
C ALA A 12 7.71 13.41 22.07
N TYR A 13 7.20 12.41 22.80
CA TYR A 13 5.76 12.29 23.06
C TYR A 13 5.22 13.46 23.89
N VAL A 14 5.92 13.87 24.96
CA VAL A 14 5.56 15.03 25.80
C VAL A 14 5.57 16.34 25.00
N ASP A 15 6.52 16.47 24.07
CA ASP A 15 6.65 17.63 23.19
C ASP A 15 5.72 17.58 21.97
N SER A 16 4.93 16.51 21.84
CA SER A 16 4.01 16.27 20.74
C SER A 16 4.66 16.11 19.36
N GLU A 17 5.94 15.76 19.30
CA GLU A 17 6.74 15.57 18.09
C GLU A 17 6.71 14.12 17.57
N ILE A 18 5.62 13.39 17.85
CA ILE A 18 5.44 12.00 17.44
C ILE A 18 4.18 11.83 16.59
N ASP A 19 4.30 10.98 15.57
CA ASP A 19 3.22 10.58 14.67
C ASP A 19 2.04 9.92 15.41
N ALA A 20 0.85 9.93 14.79
CA ALA A 20 -0.38 9.48 15.43
C ALA A 20 -0.35 8.01 15.88
N LEU A 21 0.26 7.12 15.09
CA LEU A 21 0.33 5.69 15.38
C LEU A 21 1.24 5.41 16.59
N ARG A 22 2.43 6.03 16.62
CA ARG A 22 3.34 5.93 17.76
C ARG A 22 2.77 6.59 19.01
N ARG A 23 2.06 7.73 18.87
CA ARG A 23 1.37 8.38 19.99
C ARG A 23 0.35 7.45 20.64
N TYR A 24 -0.46 6.74 19.85
CA TYR A 24 -1.40 5.75 20.36
C TYR A 24 -0.67 4.60 21.09
N SER A 25 0.39 4.07 20.47
CA SER A 25 1.17 2.96 21.03
C SER A 25 1.85 3.30 22.36
N ILE A 26 2.41 4.50 22.46
CA ILE A 26 3.00 5.02 23.71
C ILE A 26 1.92 5.22 24.76
N LYS A 27 0.80 5.88 24.40
CA LYS A 27 -0.32 6.08 25.33
C LYS A 27 -0.82 4.77 25.92
N LYS A 28 -1.00 3.73 25.08
CA LYS A 28 -1.39 2.39 25.55
C LYS A 28 -0.35 1.82 26.51
N HIS A 29 0.93 1.88 26.15
CA HIS A 29 2.00 1.33 27.00
C HIS A 29 2.13 2.04 28.36
N LEU A 30 1.88 3.35 28.43
CA LEU A 30 1.89 4.09 29.70
C LEU A 30 0.77 3.66 30.65
N LEU A 31 -0.33 3.08 30.15
CA LEU A 31 -1.39 2.53 31.00
C LEU A 31 -0.97 1.18 31.62
N ASP A 32 -0.17 0.41 30.88
CA ASP A 32 0.19 -0.96 31.25
C ASP A 32 1.54 -1.06 31.99
N CYS A 33 2.38 -0.01 31.97
CA CYS A 33 3.73 -0.04 32.52
C CYS A 33 4.00 1.13 33.49
N ALA A 34 4.10 0.81 34.79
CA ALA A 34 4.34 1.78 35.86
C ALA A 34 5.68 2.51 35.73
N ASP A 35 6.76 1.83 35.33
CA ASP A 35 8.09 2.45 35.19
C ASP A 35 8.11 3.51 34.09
N CYS A 36 7.47 3.23 32.95
CA CYS A 36 7.37 4.19 31.86
C CYS A 36 6.43 5.35 32.22
N ALA A 37 5.36 5.10 32.98
CA ALA A 37 4.48 6.15 33.50
C ALA A 37 5.22 7.08 34.48
N ALA A 38 6.01 6.53 35.40
CA ALA A 38 6.82 7.30 36.33
C ALA A 38 7.85 8.18 35.60
N ARG A 39 8.48 7.65 34.53
CA ARG A 39 9.41 8.44 33.72
C ARG A 39 8.70 9.55 32.95
N HIS A 40 7.53 9.29 32.38
CA HIS A 40 6.71 10.32 31.73
C HIS A 40 6.39 11.46 32.72
N GLU A 41 5.97 11.12 33.94
CA GLU A 41 5.68 12.10 34.99
C GLU A 41 6.92 12.91 35.40
N SER A 42 8.10 12.25 35.51
CA SER A 42 9.35 12.95 35.84
C SER A 42 9.72 14.03 34.82
N ILE A 43 9.40 13.81 33.54
CA ILE A 43 9.65 14.77 32.45
C ILE A 43 8.66 15.93 32.55
N LEU A 44 7.39 15.66 32.86
CA LEU A 44 6.39 16.70 33.09
C LEU A 44 6.75 17.57 34.30
N ALA A 45 7.20 16.97 35.40
CA ALA A 45 7.65 17.67 36.59
C ALA A 45 8.89 18.55 36.31
N LEU A 46 9.84 18.06 35.51
CA LEU A 46 10.98 18.85 35.06
C LEU A 46 10.53 20.05 34.21
N ARG A 47 9.64 19.84 33.24
CA ARG A 47 9.09 20.90 32.38
C ARG A 47 8.35 21.97 33.18
N ALA A 48 7.60 21.56 34.20
CA ALA A 48 6.89 22.48 35.09
C ALA A 48 7.87 23.36 35.88
N ARG A 49 8.95 22.77 36.44
CA ARG A 49 9.99 23.52 37.15
C ARG A 49 10.72 24.52 36.26
N ILE A 50 11.15 24.09 35.07
CA ILE A 50 11.79 24.98 34.10
C ILE A 50 10.89 26.17 33.79
N ARG A 51 9.59 25.94 33.57
CA ARG A 51 8.64 27.03 33.29
C ARG A 51 8.43 27.98 34.47
N ALA A 52 8.55 27.49 35.70
CA ALA A 52 8.38 28.29 36.91
C ALA A 52 9.63 29.13 37.23
N GLU A 53 10.82 28.56 37.00
CA GLU A 53 12.09 29.15 37.41
C GLU A 53 12.76 30.00 36.31
N VAL A 54 12.51 29.70 35.03
CA VAL A 54 13.14 30.43 33.92
C VAL A 54 12.38 31.74 33.66
N PRO A 55 13.10 32.89 33.57
CA PRO A 55 12.49 34.17 33.22
C PRO A 55 11.75 34.09 31.88
N TYR A 56 10.44 34.33 31.91
CA TYR A 56 9.64 34.34 30.71
C TYR A 56 9.65 35.74 30.06
N PHE A 57 10.14 35.82 28.82
CA PHE A 57 10.14 37.07 28.07
C PHE A 57 8.80 37.26 27.37
N ALA A 58 8.03 38.25 27.82
CA ALA A 58 6.77 38.60 27.19
C ALA A 58 7.01 39.17 25.79
N ALA A 59 6.40 38.56 24.77
CA ALA A 59 6.43 39.09 23.41
C ALA A 59 5.87 40.53 23.39
N SER A 60 6.51 41.44 22.63
CA SER A 60 6.05 42.82 22.51
C SER A 60 4.62 42.90 21.93
N PRO A 61 3.82 43.92 22.26
CA PRO A 61 2.46 44.08 21.73
C PRO A 61 2.41 44.07 20.20
N ALA A 62 3.39 44.70 19.55
CA ALA A 62 3.50 44.73 18.09
C ALA A 62 3.74 43.34 17.49
N LEU A 63 4.63 42.53 18.10
CA LEU A 63 4.85 41.14 17.67
C LEU A 63 3.59 40.29 17.87
N ARG A 64 2.91 40.44 19.02
CA ARG A 64 1.64 39.75 19.29
C ARG A 64 0.57 40.08 18.24
N ALA A 65 0.44 41.36 17.85
CA ALA A 65 -0.50 41.77 16.80
C ALA A 65 -0.18 41.10 15.46
N ARG A 66 1.09 41.13 15.04
CA ARG A 66 1.56 40.50 13.78
C ARG A 66 1.34 38.98 13.75
N VAL A 67 1.58 38.28 14.87
CA VAL A 67 1.35 36.84 14.95
C VAL A 67 -0.16 36.53 14.86
N ARG A 68 -1.01 37.30 15.54
CA ARG A 68 -2.46 37.10 15.47
C ARG A 68 -3.01 37.33 14.07
N THR A 69 -2.54 38.35 13.36
CA THR A 69 -2.95 38.58 11.97
C THR A 69 -2.47 37.46 11.06
N ALA A 70 -1.21 37.02 11.18
CA ALA A 70 -0.68 35.89 10.41
C ALA A 70 -1.40 34.56 10.68
N VAL A 71 -1.75 34.26 11.93
CA VAL A 71 -2.55 33.07 12.27
C VAL A 71 -3.99 33.22 11.75
N GLY A 72 -4.56 34.43 11.80
CA GLY A 72 -5.86 34.74 11.23
C GLY A 72 -5.92 34.46 9.72
N THR A 73 -4.92 34.91 8.97
CA THR A 73 -4.84 34.66 7.51
C THR A 73 -4.66 33.19 7.18
N LEU A 74 -3.88 32.43 7.97
CA LEU A 74 -3.77 30.97 7.84
C LEU A 74 -5.07 30.23 8.19
N ARG A 75 -5.87 30.75 9.14
CA ARG A 75 -7.17 30.14 9.47
C ARG A 75 -8.22 30.39 8.40
N VAL A 76 -8.13 31.50 7.65
CA VAL A 76 -9.02 31.79 6.52
C VAL A 76 -8.82 30.79 5.36
N SER A 77 -7.65 30.15 5.23
CA SER A 77 -7.42 29.12 4.21
C SER A 77 -7.91 27.71 4.60
N VAL A 78 -8.24 27.48 5.87
CA VAL A 78 -8.94 26.26 6.30
C VAL A 78 -10.43 26.55 6.27
N ARG A 79 -11.03 26.49 5.07
CA ARG A 79 -12.50 26.44 4.95
C ARG A 79 -12.97 25.29 5.85
N PRO A 80 -13.87 25.52 6.82
CA PRO A 80 -14.42 24.42 7.59
C PRO A 80 -15.03 23.48 6.56
N ARG A 81 -14.47 22.28 6.44
CA ARG A 81 -15.12 21.20 5.71
C ARG A 81 -16.40 20.98 6.48
N SER A 82 -17.50 21.52 5.97
CA SER A 82 -18.83 21.32 6.51
C SER A 82 -19.00 19.82 6.62
N ARG A 83 -18.90 19.30 7.84
CA ARG A 83 -19.32 17.93 8.12
C ARG A 83 -20.83 17.98 7.89
N PRO A 84 -21.38 17.28 6.88
CA PRO A 84 -22.82 17.18 6.78
C PRO A 84 -23.32 16.63 8.11
N THR A 85 -24.22 17.38 8.75
CA THR A 85 -24.82 17.04 10.03
C THR A 85 -25.33 15.60 9.98
N GLY A 86 -24.81 14.77 10.89
CA GLY A 86 -24.83 13.30 10.83
C GLY A 86 -26.21 12.64 10.95
N ASP A 87 -27.30 13.39 10.81
CA ASP A 87 -28.65 12.85 10.93
C ASP A 87 -29.21 12.36 9.59
N ARG A 88 -28.81 12.97 8.47
CA ARG A 88 -29.26 12.54 7.12
C ARG A 88 -28.46 11.35 6.56
N TRP A 89 -27.24 11.12 7.06
CA TRP A 89 -26.38 10.00 6.64
C TRP A 89 -26.71 8.68 7.35
N ARG A 90 -27.34 8.76 8.53
CA ARG A 90 -27.78 7.58 9.31
C ARG A 90 -28.92 6.81 8.64
N TRP A 91 -29.74 7.49 7.83
CA TRP A 91 -30.80 6.83 7.06
C TRP A 91 -30.30 6.13 5.79
N LEU A 92 -29.17 6.55 5.22
CA LEU A 92 -28.58 5.92 4.03
C LEU A 92 -27.66 4.73 4.38
N SER A 93 -27.25 4.59 5.65
CA SER A 93 -26.35 3.52 6.09
C SER A 93 -27.05 2.19 6.42
N GLY A 94 -28.38 2.18 6.54
CA GLY A 94 -29.15 0.95 6.72
C GLY A 94 -29.24 0.07 5.46
N GLY A 95 -29.14 0.66 4.26
CA GLY A 95 -29.22 -0.07 2.98
C GLY A 95 -27.89 -0.29 2.26
N VAL A 96 -26.88 0.57 2.48
CA VAL A 96 -25.64 0.55 1.69
C VAL A 96 -24.61 -0.47 2.21
N LEU A 97 -24.60 -0.79 3.51
CA LEU A 97 -23.63 -1.75 4.06
C LEU A 97 -23.88 -3.22 3.64
N ALA A 98 -25.09 -3.57 3.22
CA ALA A 98 -25.38 -4.90 2.69
C ALA A 98 -24.97 -5.05 1.20
N GLY A 99 -24.92 -3.95 0.44
CA GLY A 99 -24.56 -3.98 -0.98
C GLY A 99 -23.05 -4.03 -1.23
N CYS A 100 -22.25 -3.30 -0.43
CA CYS A 100 -20.80 -3.22 -0.64
C CYS A 100 -20.04 -4.48 -0.21
N THR A 101 -20.54 -5.24 0.76
CA THR A 101 -19.91 -6.52 1.14
C THR A 101 -20.19 -7.59 0.08
N ALA A 102 -21.43 -7.68 -0.43
CA ALA A 102 -21.79 -8.66 -1.45
C ALA A 102 -21.01 -8.46 -2.77
N SER A 103 -20.77 -7.22 -3.20
CA SER A 103 -20.00 -6.95 -4.42
C SER A 103 -18.51 -7.28 -4.28
N VAL A 104 -17.90 -6.99 -3.13
CA VAL A 104 -16.49 -7.36 -2.85
C VAL A 104 -16.35 -8.88 -2.75
N PHE A 105 -17.27 -9.56 -2.07
CA PHE A 105 -17.26 -11.03 -2.00
C PHE A 105 -17.48 -11.67 -3.37
N ALA A 106 -18.43 -11.19 -4.17
CA ALA A 106 -18.66 -11.71 -5.52
C ALA A 106 -17.45 -11.48 -6.45
N TRP A 107 -16.79 -10.33 -6.35
CA TRP A 107 -15.57 -10.06 -7.10
C TRP A 107 -14.41 -10.95 -6.66
N MET A 108 -14.21 -11.11 -5.35
CA MET A 108 -13.16 -11.97 -4.82
C MET A 108 -13.39 -13.44 -5.20
N LEU A 109 -14.60 -13.98 -5.00
CA LEU A 109 -14.93 -15.34 -5.44
C LEU A 109 -14.80 -15.50 -6.96
N GLY A 110 -15.32 -14.56 -7.75
CA GLY A 110 -15.20 -14.59 -9.21
C GLY A 110 -13.75 -14.69 -9.66
N THR A 111 -12.87 -13.80 -9.16
CA THR A 111 -11.44 -13.83 -9.53
C THR A 111 -10.76 -15.15 -9.14
N THR A 112 -11.09 -15.75 -7.99
CA THR A 112 -10.51 -17.04 -7.59
C THR A 112 -10.97 -18.20 -8.47
N VAL A 113 -12.25 -18.23 -8.87
CA VAL A 113 -12.79 -19.28 -9.73
C VAL A 113 -12.22 -19.18 -11.14
N LEU A 114 -12.13 -17.96 -11.70
CA LEU A 114 -11.51 -17.74 -13.01
C LEU A 114 -10.02 -18.11 -12.99
N ALA A 115 -9.29 -17.77 -11.92
CA ALA A 115 -7.88 -18.13 -11.78
C ALA A 115 -7.66 -19.65 -11.69
N TRP A 116 -8.58 -20.38 -11.01
CA TRP A 116 -8.50 -21.83 -10.94
C TRP A 116 -8.74 -22.49 -12.30
N HIS A 117 -9.78 -22.09 -13.03
CA HIS A 117 -10.05 -22.63 -14.37
C HIS A 117 -8.91 -22.36 -15.35
N ALA A 118 -8.34 -21.14 -15.33
CA ALA A 118 -7.19 -20.81 -16.17
C ALA A 118 -5.96 -21.68 -15.86
N ASN A 119 -5.77 -22.09 -14.61
CA ASN A 119 -4.64 -22.93 -14.21
C ASN A 119 -4.84 -24.39 -14.67
N GLU A 120 -6.07 -24.90 -14.65
CA GLU A 120 -6.39 -26.23 -15.18
C GLU A 120 -6.22 -26.28 -16.70
N ASP A 121 -6.75 -25.29 -17.42
CA ASP A 121 -6.58 -25.18 -18.87
C ASP A 121 -5.10 -25.09 -19.26
N PHE A 122 -4.30 -24.34 -18.49
CA PHE A 122 -2.86 -24.25 -18.70
C PHE A 122 -2.15 -25.58 -18.44
N ALA A 123 -2.49 -26.30 -17.37
CA ALA A 123 -1.89 -27.59 -17.06
C ALA A 123 -2.18 -28.62 -18.17
N VAL A 124 -3.42 -28.65 -18.68
CA VAL A 124 -3.80 -29.51 -19.81
C VAL A 124 -3.06 -29.10 -21.09
N ALA A 125 -2.96 -27.80 -21.38
CA ALA A 125 -2.21 -27.29 -22.53
C ALA A 125 -0.72 -27.62 -22.45
N ALA A 126 -0.11 -27.53 -21.26
CA ALA A 126 1.29 -27.86 -21.03
C ALA A 126 1.57 -29.34 -21.24
N VAL A 127 0.72 -30.23 -20.71
CA VAL A 127 0.83 -31.69 -20.94
C VAL A 127 0.64 -32.02 -22.42
N ALA A 128 -0.34 -31.42 -23.09
CA ALA A 128 -0.56 -31.63 -24.52
C ALA A 128 0.63 -31.16 -25.38
N ALA A 129 1.21 -30.00 -25.05
CA ALA A 129 2.42 -29.50 -25.69
C ALA A 129 3.62 -30.42 -25.42
N HIS A 130 3.77 -30.92 -24.19
CA HIS A 130 4.83 -31.85 -23.83
C HIS A 130 4.74 -33.17 -24.61
N VAL A 131 3.56 -33.78 -24.68
CA VAL A 131 3.30 -35.01 -25.44
C VAL A 131 3.57 -34.79 -26.93
N ARG A 132 3.12 -33.65 -27.49
CA ARG A 132 3.39 -33.28 -28.89
C ARG A 132 4.89 -33.12 -29.16
N ALA A 133 5.63 -32.51 -28.23
CA ALA A 133 7.08 -32.33 -28.36
C ALA A 133 7.88 -33.63 -28.16
N THR A 134 7.38 -34.59 -27.36
CA THR A 134 8.05 -35.89 -27.17
C THR A 134 7.76 -36.89 -28.27
N LEU A 135 6.57 -36.84 -28.88
CA LEU A 135 6.19 -37.73 -29.98
C LEU A 135 6.44 -37.11 -31.36
N GLY A 136 6.58 -35.79 -31.45
CA GLY A 136 6.86 -35.06 -32.68
C GLY A 136 8.35 -34.85 -32.92
N ASP A 137 8.77 -34.83 -34.19
CA ASP A 137 10.17 -34.64 -34.61
C ASP A 137 10.60 -33.16 -34.63
N HIS A 138 9.87 -32.28 -33.93
CA HIS A 138 10.06 -30.83 -33.91
C HIS A 138 9.87 -30.27 -32.49
N LEU A 139 10.99 -30.08 -31.78
CA LEU A 139 10.98 -29.66 -30.37
C LEU A 139 10.69 -28.17 -30.15
N ILE A 140 10.73 -27.34 -31.22
CA ILE A 140 10.56 -25.90 -31.12
C ILE A 140 9.56 -25.43 -32.18
N GLU A 141 8.37 -25.06 -31.73
CA GLU A 141 7.35 -24.41 -32.54
C GLU A 141 7.19 -22.94 -32.12
N ILE A 142 7.00 -22.06 -33.10
CA ILE A 142 6.73 -20.64 -32.87
C ILE A 142 5.29 -20.39 -33.25
N ALA A 143 4.46 -20.01 -32.28
CA ALA A 143 3.07 -19.62 -32.52
C ALA A 143 3.04 -18.26 -33.24
N SER A 144 3.07 -18.29 -34.58
CA SER A 144 2.88 -17.12 -35.43
C SER A 144 1.70 -17.35 -36.36
N SER A 145 0.82 -16.35 -36.44
CA SER A 145 -0.28 -16.31 -37.40
C SER A 145 0.19 -16.08 -38.84
N ASP A 146 1.38 -15.48 -39.03
CA ASP A 146 1.95 -15.24 -40.35
C ASP A 146 3.37 -15.86 -40.47
N GLN A 147 3.45 -16.92 -41.27
CA GLN A 147 4.71 -17.61 -41.58
C GLN A 147 5.62 -16.79 -42.51
N HIS A 148 5.07 -15.82 -43.24
CA HIS A 148 5.80 -15.01 -44.21
C HIS A 148 6.59 -13.88 -43.56
N THR A 149 6.33 -13.57 -42.28
CA THR A 149 7.12 -12.60 -41.50
C THR A 149 8.28 -13.28 -40.75
N VAL A 150 8.05 -14.47 -40.19
CA VAL A 150 9.01 -15.11 -39.26
C VAL A 150 10.21 -15.69 -39.98
N LYS A 151 10.01 -16.35 -41.13
CA LYS A 151 11.12 -16.99 -41.86
C LYS A 151 12.18 -15.99 -42.34
N PRO A 152 11.83 -14.87 -43.02
CA PRO A 152 12.81 -13.89 -43.46
C PRO A 152 13.52 -13.21 -42.29
N TRP A 153 12.78 -12.84 -41.24
CA TRP A 153 13.34 -12.18 -40.05
C TRP A 153 14.35 -13.07 -39.33
N LEU A 154 14.01 -14.34 -39.12
CA LEU A 154 14.88 -15.29 -38.42
C LEU A 154 16.13 -15.62 -39.25
N SER A 155 15.97 -15.73 -40.57
CA SER A 155 17.09 -15.99 -41.48
C SER A 155 18.06 -14.81 -41.56
N ALA A 156 17.57 -13.58 -41.38
CA ALA A 156 18.39 -12.37 -41.32
C ALA A 156 19.15 -12.21 -39.98
N ARG A 157 18.80 -12.98 -38.93
CA ARG A 157 19.41 -12.90 -37.59
C ARG A 157 20.31 -14.09 -37.26
N LEU A 158 20.27 -15.17 -38.03
CA LEU A 158 21.09 -16.36 -37.84
C LEU A 158 22.21 -16.38 -38.90
N ASP A 159 23.46 -16.46 -38.45
CA ASP A 159 24.64 -16.53 -39.34
C ASP A 159 24.85 -17.93 -39.94
N TYR A 160 23.88 -18.85 -39.77
CA TYR A 160 23.91 -20.20 -40.31
C TYR A 160 22.51 -20.64 -40.77
N SER A 161 22.45 -21.52 -41.78
CA SER A 161 21.20 -22.14 -42.22
C SER A 161 20.95 -23.44 -41.43
N PRO A 162 19.93 -23.52 -40.57
CA PRO A 162 19.58 -24.78 -39.91
C PRO A 162 19.24 -25.86 -40.95
N ARG A 163 19.69 -27.10 -40.73
CA ARG A 163 19.46 -28.23 -41.66
C ARG A 163 17.96 -28.41 -41.90
N ARG A 164 17.53 -28.34 -43.16
CA ARG A 164 16.15 -28.62 -43.57
C ARG A 164 15.80 -30.09 -43.33
N ILE A 165 15.02 -30.37 -42.30
CA ILE A 165 14.31 -31.66 -42.14
C ILE A 165 12.85 -31.40 -42.50
N TRP A 166 12.57 -31.12 -43.78
CA TRP A 166 11.21 -31.24 -44.31
C TRP A 166 11.24 -32.42 -45.27
N ARG A 167 10.74 -33.58 -44.80
CA ARG A 167 10.55 -34.75 -45.65
C ARG A 167 9.40 -34.43 -46.61
N THR A 168 9.71 -34.19 -47.88
CA THR A 168 8.69 -34.18 -48.93
C THR A 168 8.14 -35.61 -49.02
N LYS A 169 6.85 -35.78 -48.71
CA LYS A 169 6.15 -37.04 -48.94
C LYS A 169 6.04 -37.20 -50.45
N GLY A 170 6.98 -37.94 -51.04
CA GLY A 170 6.94 -38.34 -52.43
C GLY A 170 5.66 -39.11 -52.71
N SER A 171 4.94 -38.65 -53.72
CA SER A 171 3.80 -39.30 -54.34
C SER A 171 4.13 -40.72 -54.77
N ARG A 172 3.21 -41.64 -54.50
CA ARG A 172 2.85 -42.67 -55.45
C ARG A 172 1.33 -42.69 -55.55
#